data_AF-A0A7H8L4N1-F1
#
_entry.id   AF-A0A7H8L4N1-F1
#
_cell.length_a   1.000
_cell.length_b   1.000
_cell.length_c   1.000
_cell.angle_alpha   90.00
_cell.angle_beta   90.00
_cell.angle_gamma   90.00
#
_symmetry.space_group_name_H-M   'P 1'
#
loop_
_entity.id
_entity.type
_entity.pdbx_description
1 polymer ?
#
loop_
_entity_poly.entity_id
_entity_poly.type
_entity_poly.pdbx_seq_one_letter_code
_entity_poly.pdbx_strand_id
1 'polypeptide(L)'
;MALASASRPRPLPSIVRPSAVRPSGTAPAPAPGPPLPVWLVTVPTAAADSRGGVQVFAVRAATVPDALALAESRAATPSAVLRRRGAAADLAQATAAPAAGGFLV
;
A
#
# COMPACT_ATOMS: atom_id res chain seq x y z
N MET A 1 72.45 -0.36 -3.68
CA MET A 1 71.71 0.87 -4.05
C MET A 1 70.57 0.48 -4.97
N ALA A 2 69.33 0.48 -4.47
CA ALA A 2 68.13 0.28 -5.27
C ALA A 2 67.02 1.17 -4.69
N LEU A 3 66.47 2.01 -5.57
CA LEU A 3 65.43 2.99 -5.32
C LEU A 3 64.04 2.35 -5.34
N ALA A 4 63.14 2.95 -4.55
CA ALA A 4 61.70 3.09 -4.80
C ALA A 4 60.80 1.83 -4.77
N SER A 5 59.90 1.79 -3.78
CA SER A 5 58.49 1.46 -4.05
C SER A 5 57.60 2.20 -3.06
N ALA A 6 57.18 3.38 -3.51
CA ALA A 6 56.18 4.19 -2.88
C ALA A 6 54.79 3.54 -2.95
N SER A 7 54.05 3.74 -1.87
CA SER A 7 52.60 3.61 -1.70
C SER A 7 51.77 3.60 -2.98
N ARG A 8 50.97 2.53 -3.15
CA ARG A 8 49.72 2.61 -3.90
C ARG A 8 48.56 2.35 -2.95
N PRO A 9 47.81 3.38 -2.49
CA PRO A 9 46.55 3.15 -1.80
C PRO A 9 45.54 2.56 -2.80
N ARG A 10 44.89 1.48 -2.40
CA ARG A 10 43.82 0.83 -3.16
C ARG A 10 42.67 1.83 -3.38
N PRO A 11 42.13 1.99 -4.61
CA PRO A 11 40.92 2.76 -4.81
C PRO A 11 39.73 2.00 -4.21
N LEU A 12 39.00 2.65 -3.32
CA LEU A 12 37.71 2.17 -2.83
C LEU A 12 36.68 2.22 -3.97
N PRO A 13 35.77 1.23 -4.10
CA PRO A 13 34.66 1.36 -5.00
C PRO A 13 33.70 2.44 -4.47
N SER A 14 33.56 3.53 -5.23
CA SER A 14 32.48 4.50 -5.05
C SER A 14 31.14 3.80 -5.19
N ILE A 15 30.50 3.48 -4.06
CA ILE A 15 29.07 3.16 -4.03
C ILE A 15 28.33 4.45 -4.36
N VAL A 16 27.99 4.60 -5.63
CA VAL A 16 26.97 5.54 -6.08
C VAL A 16 25.67 5.09 -5.42
N ARG A 17 25.27 5.73 -4.32
CA ARG A 17 23.90 5.59 -3.81
C ARG A 17 22.98 6.15 -4.89
N PRO A 18 22.04 5.38 -5.45
CA PRO A 18 20.99 5.97 -6.26
C PRO A 18 20.21 6.91 -5.34
N SER A 19 20.33 8.21 -5.60
CA SER A 19 19.46 9.24 -5.02
C SER A 19 18.03 8.79 -5.21
N ALA A 20 17.32 8.59 -4.10
CA ALA A 20 15.88 8.38 -4.12
C ALA A 20 15.27 9.53 -4.93
N VAL A 21 14.66 9.18 -6.06
CA VAL A 21 13.79 10.10 -6.82
C VAL A 21 12.69 10.50 -5.85
N ARG A 22 12.85 11.67 -5.24
CA ARG A 22 11.77 12.34 -4.54
C ARG A 22 10.92 12.95 -5.65
N PRO A 23 9.67 12.49 -5.88
CA PRO A 23 8.80 13.21 -6.80
C PRO A 23 8.54 14.60 -6.22
N SER A 24 9.31 15.58 -6.68
CA SER A 24 9.06 17.01 -6.48
C SER A 24 7.92 17.41 -7.40
N GLY A 25 6.71 17.33 -6.87
CA GLY A 25 5.49 17.67 -7.58
C GLY A 25 4.37 17.98 -6.59
N THR A 26 4.61 18.91 -5.66
CA THR A 26 3.50 19.51 -4.91
C THR A 26 2.83 20.52 -5.84
N ALA A 27 2.03 20.03 -6.79
CA ALA A 27 1.00 20.85 -7.39
C ALA A 27 0.11 21.39 -6.24
N PRO A 28 -0.36 22.65 -6.28
CA PRO A 28 -1.33 23.12 -5.30
C PRO A 28 -2.52 22.15 -5.34
N ALA A 29 -2.71 21.42 -4.24
CA ALA A 29 -3.85 20.54 -4.11
C ALA A 29 -5.10 21.41 -4.33
N PRO A 30 -6.05 21.00 -5.19
CA PRO A 30 -7.32 21.70 -5.31
C PRO A 30 -7.89 21.85 -3.89
N ALA A 31 -8.42 23.05 -3.60
CA ALA A 31 -9.00 23.36 -2.29
C ALA A 31 -9.83 22.16 -1.81
N PRO A 32 -9.65 21.69 -0.56
CA PRO A 32 -10.30 20.48 -0.11
C PRO A 32 -11.81 20.69 -0.23
N GLY A 33 -12.42 19.98 -1.18
CA GLY A 33 -13.86 19.83 -1.22
C GLY A 33 -14.34 19.23 0.11
N PRO A 34 -15.66 19.22 0.36
CA PRO A 34 -16.21 18.63 1.57
C PRO A 34 -15.60 17.23 1.79
N PRO A 35 -15.21 16.88 3.02
CA PRO A 35 -14.52 15.62 3.28
C PRO A 35 -15.43 14.45 2.87
N LEU A 36 -14.94 13.64 1.92
CA LEU A 36 -15.66 12.43 1.50
C LEU A 36 -15.91 11.52 2.70
N PRO A 37 -17.09 10.85 2.76
CA PRO A 37 -17.40 9.91 3.82
C PRO A 37 -16.41 8.74 3.80
N VAL A 38 -16.15 8.19 4.98
CA VAL A 38 -15.33 7.00 5.14
C VAL A 38 -16.23 5.78 5.01
N TRP A 39 -15.75 4.78 4.28
CA TRP A 39 -16.39 3.49 4.09
C TRP A 39 -15.49 2.39 4.64
N LEU A 40 -16.08 1.46 5.37
CA LEU A 40 -15.46 0.19 5.75
C LEU A 40 -15.85 -0.85 4.70
N VAL A 41 -14.88 -1.28 3.91
CA VAL A 41 -15.06 -2.33 2.92
C VAL A 41 -14.49 -3.63 3.48
N THR A 42 -15.34 -4.64 3.53
CA THR A 42 -15.07 -5.97 4.05
C THR A 42 -14.97 -6.92 2.87
N VAL A 43 -13.78 -7.49 2.67
CA VAL A 43 -13.48 -8.41 1.56
C VAL A 43 -13.19 -9.78 2.15
N PRO A 44 -14.07 -10.77 1.95
CA PRO A 44 -13.80 -12.14 2.33
C PRO A 44 -12.54 -12.65 1.60
N THR A 45 -11.79 -13.52 2.27
CA THR A 45 -10.64 -14.19 1.66
C THR A 45 -10.83 -15.69 1.74
N ALA A 46 -10.70 -16.37 0.62
CA ALA A 46 -10.79 -17.82 0.50
C ALA A 46 -9.39 -18.42 0.36
N ALA A 47 -9.01 -19.30 1.28
CA ALA A 47 -7.84 -20.17 1.13
C ALA A 47 -8.27 -21.56 0.69
N ALA A 48 -7.42 -22.28 -0.06
CA ALA A 48 -7.67 -23.65 -0.49
C ALA A 48 -7.94 -24.61 0.69
N ASP A 49 -7.38 -24.30 1.87
CA ASP A 49 -7.48 -25.13 3.07
C ASP A 49 -8.70 -24.81 3.95
N SER A 50 -9.75 -24.18 3.39
CA SER A 50 -10.95 -23.73 4.12
C SER A 50 -10.69 -22.74 5.27
N ARG A 51 -9.46 -22.23 5.41
CA ARG A 51 -9.14 -21.11 6.31
C ARG A 51 -9.62 -19.82 5.66
N GLY A 52 -10.92 -19.59 5.76
CA GLY A 52 -11.55 -18.33 5.40
C GLY A 52 -11.06 -17.21 6.31
N GLY A 53 -10.94 -16.01 5.76
CA GLY A 53 -10.58 -14.81 6.50
C GLY A 53 -11.31 -13.60 5.94
N VAL A 54 -11.05 -12.44 6.51
CA VAL A 54 -11.65 -11.20 6.06
C VAL A 54 -10.59 -10.10 6.09
N GLN A 55 -10.51 -9.31 5.03
CA GLN A 55 -9.74 -8.07 5.00
C GLN A 55 -10.66 -6.87 5.03
N VAL A 56 -10.36 -5.94 5.95
CA VAL A 56 -11.12 -4.70 6.10
C VAL A 56 -10.27 -3.53 5.62
N PHE A 57 -10.86 -2.70 4.76
CA PHE A 57 -10.24 -1.49 4.23
C PHE A 57 -11.09 -0.27 4.58
N ALA A 58 -10.47 0.73 5.23
CA ALA A 58 -11.07 2.05 5.41
C ALA A 58 -10.68 2.95 4.23
N VAL A 59 -11.67 3.31 3.39
CA VAL A 59 -11.46 4.14 2.19
C VAL A 59 -12.38 5.35 2.22
N ARG A 60 -11.95 6.47 1.62
CA ARG A 60 -12.78 7.67 1.44
C ARG A 60 -13.32 7.68 0.03
N ALA A 61 -14.65 7.72 -0.11
CA ALA A 61 -15.32 7.60 -1.40
C ALA A 61 -16.66 8.33 -1.38
N ALA A 62 -17.07 8.91 -2.51
CA ALA A 62 -18.38 9.54 -2.61
C ALA A 62 -19.51 8.50 -2.68
N THR A 63 -19.23 7.34 -3.26
CA THR A 63 -20.23 6.31 -3.54
C THR A 63 -19.75 4.92 -3.11
N VAL A 64 -20.69 3.96 -2.98
CA VAL A 64 -20.38 2.54 -2.71
C VAL A 64 -19.49 1.94 -3.82
N PRO A 65 -19.78 2.11 -5.12
CA PRO A 65 -18.92 1.60 -6.19
C PRO A 65 -17.49 2.14 -6.13
N ASP A 66 -17.32 3.43 -5.84
CA ASP A 66 -15.99 4.03 -5.67
C ASP A 66 -15.24 3.42 -4.47
N ALA A 67 -15.95 3.16 -3.36
CA ALA A 67 -15.38 2.52 -2.19
C ALA A 67 -14.90 1.10 -2.51
N LEU A 68 -15.69 0.33 -3.25
CA LEU A 68 -15.33 -1.03 -3.68
C LEU A 68 -14.13 -1.02 -4.63
N ALA A 69 -14.10 -0.14 -5.63
CA ALA A 69 -12.97 0.00 -6.55
C ALA A 69 -11.67 0.40 -5.83
N LEU A 70 -11.76 1.31 -4.85
CA LEU A 70 -10.62 1.68 -4.00
C LEU A 70 -10.17 0.53 -3.10
N ALA A 71 -11.10 -0.25 -2.56
CA ALA A 71 -10.76 -1.43 -1.77
C ALA A 71 -10.12 -2.54 -2.62
N GLU A 72 -10.60 -2.76 -3.84
CA GLU A 72 -10.02 -3.69 -4.81
C GLU A 72 -8.56 -3.31 -5.14
N SER A 73 -8.32 -2.05 -5.50
CA SER A 73 -6.96 -1.58 -5.78
C SER A 73 -6.03 -1.73 -4.56
N ARG A 74 -6.55 -1.53 -3.35
CA ARG A 74 -5.81 -1.77 -2.10
C ARG A 74 -5.59 -3.25 -1.81
N ALA A 75 -6.56 -4.11 -2.11
CA ALA A 75 -6.44 -5.56 -1.94
C ALA A 75 -5.35 -6.14 -2.86
N ALA A 76 -5.13 -5.53 -4.03
CA ALA A 76 -4.05 -5.89 -4.96
C ALA A 76 -2.65 -5.43 -4.51
N THR A 77 -2.53 -4.60 -3.48
CA THR A 77 -1.20 -4.13 -3.02
C THR A 77 -0.37 -5.29 -2.45
N PRO A 78 0.97 -5.25 -2.61
CA PRO A 78 1.86 -6.30 -2.08
C PRO A 78 1.67 -6.55 -0.58
N SER A 79 1.46 -5.47 0.20
CA SER A 79 1.20 -5.56 1.64
C SER A 79 -0.10 -6.29 1.96
N ALA A 80 -1.17 -6.05 1.20
CA ALA A 80 -2.45 -6.75 1.37
C ALA A 80 -2.35 -8.22 0.95
N VAL A 81 -1.62 -8.52 -0.14
CA VAL A 81 -1.32 -9.89 -0.59
C VAL A 81 -0.54 -10.66 0.48
N LEU A 82 0.51 -10.07 1.05
CA LEU A 82 1.32 -10.71 2.11
C LEU A 82 0.48 -11.04 3.35
N ARG A 83 -0.44 -10.15 3.75
CA ARG A 83 -1.34 -10.39 4.88
C ARG A 83 -2.32 -11.55 4.63
N ARG A 84 -2.69 -11.80 3.38
CA ARG A 84 -3.56 -12.94 3.00
C ARG A 84 -2.83 -14.28 3.04
N ARG A 85 -1.49 -14.30 3.08
CA ARG A 85 -0.67 -15.52 3.17
C ARG A 85 -1.07 -16.60 2.14
N GLY A 86 -1.40 -16.18 0.92
CA GLY A 86 -1.85 -17.07 -0.15
C GLY A 86 -3.37 -17.25 -0.30
N ALA A 87 -4.18 -16.68 0.60
CA ALA A 87 -5.63 -16.65 0.41
C ALA A 87 -6.03 -15.68 -0.73
N ALA A 88 -6.92 -16.13 -1.61
CA ALA A 88 -7.51 -15.29 -2.64
C ALA A 88 -8.53 -14.33 -2.01
N ALA A 89 -8.63 -13.10 -2.54
CA ALA A 89 -9.67 -12.17 -2.13
C ALA A 89 -10.92 -12.45 -2.98
N ASP A 90 -12.05 -12.64 -2.32
CA ASP A 90 -13.35 -12.76 -2.98
C ASP A 90 -13.99 -11.37 -3.06
N LEU A 91 -13.67 -10.67 -4.15
CA LEU A 91 -14.21 -9.35 -4.42
C LEU A 91 -15.69 -9.40 -4.82
N ALA A 92 -16.19 -10.56 -5.27
CA ALA A 92 -17.61 -10.73 -5.61
C ALA A 92 -18.50 -10.73 -4.37
N GLN A 93 -17.95 -11.12 -3.22
CA GLN A 93 -18.61 -11.07 -1.90
C GLN A 93 -18.17 -9.85 -1.06
N ALA A 94 -17.50 -8.86 -1.66
CA ALA A 94 -17.10 -7.66 -0.95
C ALA A 94 -18.32 -6.82 -0.57
N THR A 95 -18.35 -6.35 0.68
CA THR A 95 -19.42 -5.50 1.21
C THR A 95 -18.85 -4.18 1.67
N ALA A 96 -19.55 -3.08 1.41
CA ALA A 96 -19.17 -1.76 1.86
C ALA A 96 -20.26 -1.20 2.78
N ALA A 97 -19.86 -0.75 3.97
CA ALA A 97 -20.72 -0.02 4.89
C ALA A 97 -20.13 1.37 5.13
N PRO A 98 -20.96 2.43 5.23
CA PRO A 98 -20.45 3.70 5.71
C PRO A 98 -19.88 3.49 7.11
N ALA A 99 -18.70 4.04 7.35
CA ALA A 99 -18.14 4.13 8.69
C ALA A 99 -18.95 5.19 9.45
N ALA A 100 -20.17 4.84 9.85
CA ALA A 100 -20.91 5.63 10.82
C ALA A 100 -19.97 5.84 12.01
N GLY A 101 -19.84 7.09 12.47
CA GLY A 101 -18.92 7.49 13.54
C GLY A 101 -19.27 6.90 14.91
N GLY A 102 -19.32 5.57 15.00
CA GLY A 102 -19.73 4.81 16.17
C GLY A 102 -19.35 3.35 15.98
N PHE A 103 -18.06 3.03 16.14
CA PHE A 103 -17.72 1.75 16.75
C PHE A 103 -18.14 1.87 18.21
N LEU A 104 -19.30 1.31 18.57
CA LEU A 104 -19.61 1.05 19.97
C LEU A 104 -18.70 -0.09 20.45
N VAL A 105 -18.06 0.19 21.58
CA VAL A 105 -17.07 -0.59 22.33
C VAL A 105 -17.62 -1.96 22.74
#